data_AF-A0A2H0UB30-F1
#
_entry.id   AF-A0A2H0UB30-F1
#
_cell.length_a   1.000
_cell.length_b   1.000
_cell.length_c   1.000
_cell.angle_alpha   90.00
_cell.angle_beta   90.00
_cell.angle_gamma   90.00
#
_symmetry.space_group_name_H-M   'P 1'
#
loop_
_entity.id
_entity.type
_entity.pdbx_description
1 polymer ?
#
loop_
_entity_poly.entity_id
_entity_poly.type
_entity_poly.pdbx_seq_one_letter_code
_entity_poly.pdbx_strand_id
1 'polypeptide(L)'
;MIKKHYAIPVALLALVTVGGATAYAATTPNMAPFASFSAAQQTAIEQAFTIRQDARTKAQDVLDAAGVTPGAMRTAMNTYRSNQRTAIDAALTANDYAAFQALVANSPMASELTQDVFAKLVEIHKLEVSGDHAGAAALRKELTDAGIHGLGIGHMGGRGMMMGGHGFGPDNDNDGA
;
A
#
# COMPACT_ATOMS: atom_id res chain seq x y z
N MET A 1 -17.68 -15.61 39.32
CA MET A 1 -16.91 -14.87 38.29
C MET A 1 -17.51 -15.20 36.93
N ILE A 2 -18.22 -14.25 36.33
CA ILE A 2 -19.07 -14.45 35.15
C ILE A 2 -18.22 -14.35 33.87
N LYS A 3 -18.18 -15.44 33.09
CA LYS A 3 -17.57 -15.51 31.76
C LYS A 3 -18.38 -14.66 30.79
N LYS A 4 -17.80 -13.59 30.23
CA LYS A 4 -18.41 -12.85 29.11
C LYS A 4 -18.00 -13.52 27.81
N HIS A 5 -18.93 -14.25 27.21
CA HIS A 5 -18.80 -14.75 25.84
C HIS A 5 -19.19 -13.62 24.89
N TYR A 6 -18.21 -13.08 24.18
CA TYR A 6 -18.45 -12.15 23.07
C TYR A 6 -18.93 -12.98 21.87
N ALA A 7 -20.23 -12.93 21.61
CA ALA A 7 -20.81 -13.47 20.39
C ALA A 7 -20.41 -12.57 19.22
N ILE A 8 -19.64 -13.09 18.27
CA ILE A 8 -19.38 -12.44 16.99
C ILE A 8 -20.60 -12.73 16.11
N PRO A 9 -21.41 -11.73 15.71
CA PRO A 9 -22.46 -11.97 14.74
C PRO A 9 -21.80 -12.29 13.39
N VAL A 10 -21.95 -13.54 12.95
CA VAL A 10 -21.63 -13.95 11.59
C VAL A 10 -22.62 -13.26 10.67
N ALA A 11 -22.19 -12.17 10.03
CA ALA A 11 -22.93 -11.55 8.94
C ALA A 11 -22.89 -12.51 7.74
N LEU A 12 -23.94 -13.31 7.58
CA LEU A 12 -24.21 -14.08 6.37
C LEU A 12 -24.32 -13.09 5.20
N LEU A 13 -23.32 -13.13 4.31
CA LEU A 13 -23.32 -12.40 3.05
C LEU A 13 -24.36 -13.06 2.13
N ALA A 14 -25.62 -12.62 2.22
CA ALA A 14 -26.64 -12.99 1.26
C ALA A 14 -26.29 -12.37 -0.10
N LEU A 15 -25.81 -13.21 -1.02
CA LEU A 15 -25.62 -12.85 -2.42
C LEU A 15 -27.01 -12.65 -3.04
N VAL A 16 -27.47 -11.40 -3.11
CA VAL A 16 -28.69 -11.05 -3.83
C VAL A 16 -28.44 -11.29 -5.31
N THR A 17 -29.13 -12.29 -5.87
CA THR A 17 -29.32 -12.43 -7.31
C THR A 17 -30.14 -11.24 -7.79
N VAL A 18 -29.50 -10.26 -8.44
CA VAL A 18 -30.20 -9.11 -9.03
C VAL A 18 -30.92 -9.57 -10.30
N GLY A 19 -32.18 -9.95 -10.12
CA GLY A 19 -33.21 -9.81 -11.14
C GLY A 19 -33.92 -8.47 -10.91
N GLY A 20 -33.94 -7.60 -11.92
CA GLY A 20 -34.71 -6.36 -11.89
C GLY A 20 -33.90 -5.15 -12.32
N ALA A 21 -34.03 -4.78 -13.58
CA ALA A 21 -33.71 -3.45 -14.06
C ALA A 21 -34.44 -2.39 -13.20
N THR A 22 -33.81 -1.21 -13.04
CA THR A 22 -34.30 0.02 -12.37
C THR A 22 -33.77 0.30 -10.95
N ALA A 23 -32.48 0.68 -10.86
CA ALA A 23 -31.94 1.64 -9.87
C ALA A 23 -30.46 2.04 -10.10
N TYR A 24 -29.81 1.60 -11.19
CA TYR A 24 -28.36 1.74 -11.38
C TYR A 24 -27.86 3.09 -11.93
N ALA A 25 -28.72 4.11 -11.99
CA ALA A 25 -28.40 5.35 -12.73
C ALA A 25 -27.63 6.42 -11.93
N ALA A 26 -27.29 6.23 -10.66
CA ALA A 26 -26.74 7.33 -9.86
C ALA A 26 -25.21 7.52 -9.95
N THR A 27 -24.45 6.49 -10.30
CA THR A 27 -22.98 6.59 -10.42
C THR A 27 -22.44 5.51 -11.36
N THR A 28 -22.74 5.61 -12.66
CA THR A 28 -22.00 4.83 -13.64
C THR A 28 -20.58 5.40 -13.71
N PRO A 29 -19.53 4.59 -13.47
CA PRO A 29 -18.17 5.06 -13.64
C PRO A 29 -17.97 5.44 -15.10
N ASN A 30 -17.17 6.47 -15.39
CA ASN A 30 -16.86 6.84 -16.77
C ASN A 30 -16.22 5.66 -17.49
N MET A 31 -16.94 5.05 -18.43
CA MET A 31 -16.51 3.87 -19.19
C MET A 31 -15.65 4.21 -20.42
N ALA A 32 -15.47 5.50 -20.75
CA ALA A 32 -14.69 5.91 -21.92
C ALA A 32 -13.26 5.32 -21.99
N PRO A 33 -12.51 5.20 -20.88
CA PRO A 33 -11.19 4.54 -20.88
C PRO A 33 -11.24 3.04 -21.16
N PHE A 34 -12.42 2.42 -21.06
CA PHE A 34 -12.64 0.99 -21.25
C PHE A 34 -13.35 0.67 -22.58
N ALA A 35 -13.45 1.63 -23.51
CA ALA A 35 -14.10 1.44 -24.80
C ALA A 35 -13.48 0.33 -25.66
N SER A 36 -12.20 0.00 -25.43
CA SER A 36 -11.49 -1.11 -26.10
C SER A 36 -11.87 -2.50 -25.60
N PHE A 37 -12.62 -2.61 -24.50
CA PHE A 37 -13.06 -3.87 -23.94
C PHE A 37 -14.39 -4.32 -24.55
N SER A 38 -14.66 -5.62 -24.52
CA SER A 38 -15.96 -6.15 -24.94
C SER A 38 -17.08 -5.71 -23.99
N ALA A 39 -18.33 -5.72 -24.45
CA ALA A 39 -19.48 -5.36 -23.62
C ALA A 39 -19.55 -6.18 -22.32
N ALA A 40 -19.28 -7.49 -22.38
CA ALA A 40 -19.24 -8.35 -21.20
C ALA A 40 -18.12 -7.96 -20.22
N GLN A 41 -16.97 -7.54 -20.72
CA GLN A 41 -15.86 -7.05 -19.90
C GLN A 41 -16.18 -5.70 -19.26
N GLN A 42 -16.83 -4.79 -19.99
CA GLN A 42 -17.27 -3.50 -19.46
C GLN A 42 -18.28 -3.67 -18.32
N THR A 43 -19.27 -4.56 -18.47
CA THR A 43 -20.21 -4.90 -17.39
C THR A 43 -19.49 -5.50 -16.17
N ALA A 44 -18.52 -6.38 -16.38
CA ALA A 44 -17.74 -6.94 -15.26
C ALA A 44 -16.93 -5.84 -14.53
N ILE A 45 -16.38 -4.88 -15.27
CA ILE A 45 -15.65 -3.73 -14.72
C ILE A 45 -16.58 -2.84 -13.89
N GLU A 46 -17.78 -2.52 -14.40
CA GLU A 46 -18.80 -1.76 -13.67
C GLU A 46 -19.18 -2.46 -12.36
N GLN A 47 -19.48 -3.75 -12.42
CA GLN A 47 -19.80 -4.55 -11.23
C GLN A 47 -18.66 -4.52 -10.21
N ALA A 48 -17.41 -4.68 -10.66
CA ALA A 48 -16.24 -4.63 -9.79
C ALA A 48 -16.06 -3.24 -9.13
N PHE A 49 -16.34 -2.15 -9.84
CA PHE A 49 -16.30 -0.80 -9.27
C PHE A 49 -17.30 -0.63 -8.14
N THR A 50 -18.55 -1.06 -8.36
CA THR A 50 -19.60 -1.01 -7.34
C THR A 50 -19.21 -1.81 -6.10
N ILE A 51 -18.75 -3.05 -6.29
CA ILE A 51 -18.29 -3.90 -5.18
C ILE A 51 -17.18 -3.20 -4.38
N ARG A 52 -16.21 -2.60 -5.06
CA ARG A 52 -15.10 -1.89 -4.41
C ARG A 52 -15.58 -0.66 -3.65
N GLN A 53 -16.50 0.11 -4.22
CA GLN A 53 -17.06 1.31 -3.58
C GLN A 53 -17.83 0.95 -2.32
N ASP A 54 -18.70 -0.06 -2.39
CA ASP A 54 -19.48 -0.56 -1.26
C ASP A 54 -18.58 -1.12 -0.17
N ALA A 55 -17.61 -1.97 -0.54
CA ALA A 55 -16.67 -2.55 0.41
C ALA A 55 -15.82 -1.46 1.10
N ARG A 56 -15.39 -0.44 0.35
CA ARG A 56 -14.64 0.69 0.89
C ARG A 56 -15.47 1.49 1.89
N THR A 57 -16.73 1.75 1.57
CA THR A 57 -17.66 2.47 2.47
C THR A 57 -17.86 1.69 3.76
N LYS A 58 -18.20 0.40 3.67
CA LYS A 58 -18.36 -0.47 4.85
C LYS A 58 -17.10 -0.55 5.70
N ALA A 59 -15.92 -0.62 5.06
CA ALA A 59 -14.66 -0.60 5.79
C ALA A 59 -14.44 0.72 6.53
N GLN A 60 -14.77 1.85 5.91
CA GLN A 60 -14.70 3.16 6.53
C GLN A 60 -15.65 3.25 7.73
N ASP A 61 -16.89 2.79 7.61
CA ASP A 61 -17.87 2.77 8.70
C ASP A 61 -17.37 1.96 9.90
N VAL A 62 -16.74 0.80 9.66
CA VAL A 62 -16.14 -0.02 10.72
C VAL A 62 -15.00 0.71 11.44
N LEU A 63 -14.15 1.42 10.69
CA LEU A 63 -13.06 2.20 11.26
C LEU A 63 -13.57 3.40 12.06
N ASP A 64 -14.56 4.11 11.54
CA ASP A 64 -15.16 5.28 12.18
C ASP A 64 -15.91 4.86 13.46
N ALA A 65 -16.65 3.74 13.43
CA ALA A 65 -17.28 3.16 14.61
C ALA A 65 -16.25 2.77 15.70
N ALA A 66 -15.04 2.40 15.30
CA ALA A 66 -13.92 2.13 16.21
C ALA A 66 -13.14 3.40 16.61
N GLY A 67 -13.51 4.58 16.10
CA GLY A 67 -12.81 5.84 16.33
C GLY A 67 -11.44 5.94 15.63
N VAL A 68 -11.15 5.05 14.68
CA VAL A 68 -9.87 5.02 13.95
C VAL A 68 -9.96 5.95 12.75
N THR A 69 -9.50 7.19 12.94
CA THR A 69 -9.47 8.17 11.85
C THR A 69 -8.39 7.83 10.81
N PRO A 70 -8.54 8.24 9.54
CA PRO A 70 -7.50 8.10 8.52
C PRO A 70 -6.15 8.74 8.94
N GLY A 71 -6.21 9.86 9.67
CA GLY A 71 -5.02 10.53 10.21
C GLY A 71 -4.32 9.72 11.29
N ALA A 72 -5.08 9.14 12.23
CA ALA A 72 -4.55 8.25 13.26
C ALA A 72 -3.91 7.00 12.64
N MET A 73 -4.59 6.36 11.68
CA MET A 73 -4.05 5.20 10.98
C MET A 73 -2.76 5.53 10.20
N ARG A 74 -2.73 6.66 9.49
CA ARG A 74 -1.53 7.12 8.79
C ARG A 74 -0.37 7.36 9.75
N THR A 75 -0.63 7.99 10.89
CA THR A 75 0.37 8.24 11.92
C THR A 75 0.90 6.93 12.48
N ALA A 76 0.02 6.02 12.90
CA ALA A 76 0.40 4.71 13.41
C ALA A 76 1.23 3.91 12.38
N MET A 77 0.84 3.93 11.11
CA MET A 77 1.59 3.24 10.04
C MET A 77 2.96 3.86 9.80
N ASN A 78 3.07 5.19 9.85
CA ASN A 78 4.36 5.89 9.75
C ASN A 78 5.27 5.57 10.93
N THR A 79 4.73 5.59 12.16
CA THR A 79 5.46 5.20 13.37
C THR A 79 5.91 3.75 13.30
N TYR A 80 5.04 2.82 12.92
CA TYR A 80 5.39 1.42 12.73
C TYR A 80 6.53 1.25 11.72
N ARG A 81 6.43 1.89 10.54
CA ARG A 81 7.49 1.85 9.53
C ARG A 81 8.80 2.46 10.01
N SER A 82 8.74 3.55 10.77
CA SER A 82 9.92 4.17 11.38
C SER A 82 10.59 3.22 12.36
N ASN A 83 9.83 2.61 13.27
CA ASN A 83 10.34 1.68 14.26
C ASN A 83 10.95 0.42 13.60
N GLN A 84 10.30 -0.08 12.55
CA GLN A 84 10.83 -1.20 11.75
C GLN A 84 12.17 -0.85 11.11
N ARG A 85 12.30 0.35 10.52
CA ARG A 85 13.59 0.81 9.97
C ARG A 85 14.68 0.88 11.04
N THR A 86 14.39 1.50 12.18
CA THR A 86 15.35 1.58 13.30
C THR A 86 15.78 0.20 13.79
N ALA A 87 14.85 -0.75 13.89
CA ALA A 87 15.18 -2.12 14.31
C ALA A 87 16.07 -2.84 13.27
N ILE A 88 15.79 -2.66 11.98
CA ILE A 88 16.61 -3.18 10.89
C ILE A 88 18.01 -2.56 10.93
N ASP A 89 18.12 -1.24 11.05
CA ASP A 89 19.39 -0.52 11.10
C ASP A 89 20.24 -1.00 12.29
N ALA A 90 19.61 -1.24 13.45
CA ALA A 90 20.27 -1.78 14.63
C ALA A 90 20.79 -3.20 14.37
N ALA A 91 19.98 -4.08 13.75
CA ALA A 91 20.41 -5.44 13.42
C ALA A 91 21.57 -5.46 12.41
N LEU A 92 21.54 -4.58 11.40
CA LEU A 92 22.63 -4.45 10.42
C LEU A 92 23.91 -3.89 11.06
N THR A 93 23.77 -2.90 11.95
CA THR A 93 24.91 -2.33 12.69
C THR A 93 25.55 -3.36 13.63
N ALA A 94 24.73 -4.18 14.29
CA ALA A 94 25.18 -5.24 15.18
C ALA A 94 25.64 -6.51 14.44
N ASN A 95 25.46 -6.58 13.11
CA ASN A 95 25.68 -7.79 12.30
C ASN A 95 24.88 -9.00 12.85
N ASP A 96 23.66 -8.76 13.35
CA ASP A 96 22.81 -9.78 13.96
C ASP A 96 21.83 -10.36 12.93
N TYR A 97 22.25 -11.46 12.31
CA TYR A 97 21.45 -12.18 11.32
C TYR A 97 20.13 -12.70 11.89
N ALA A 98 20.12 -13.19 13.14
CA ALA A 98 18.93 -13.78 13.74
C ALA A 98 17.88 -12.71 14.04
N ALA A 99 18.30 -11.55 14.56
CA ALA A 99 17.42 -10.40 14.76
C ALA A 99 16.87 -9.90 13.42
N PHE A 100 17.72 -9.79 12.39
CA PHE A 100 17.29 -9.37 11.07
C PHE A 100 16.28 -10.35 10.44
N GLN A 101 16.55 -11.65 10.52
CA GLN A 101 15.65 -12.70 10.02
C GLN A 101 14.27 -12.62 10.68
N ALA A 102 14.22 -12.39 11.99
CA ALA A 102 12.96 -12.24 12.72
C ALA A 102 12.17 -11.00 12.26
N LEU A 103 12.85 -9.89 11.95
CA LEU A 103 12.22 -8.66 11.46
C LEU A 103 11.63 -8.83 10.04
N VAL A 104 12.31 -9.56 9.16
CA VAL A 104 11.89 -9.71 7.77
C VAL A 104 11.03 -10.95 7.50
N ALA A 105 10.77 -11.79 8.50
CA ALA A 105 10.07 -13.07 8.36
C ALA A 105 8.71 -12.99 7.64
N ASN A 106 7.99 -11.87 7.79
CA ASN A 106 6.69 -11.65 7.15
C ASN A 106 6.78 -10.83 5.84
N SER A 107 7.98 -10.69 5.29
CA SER A 107 8.22 -9.96 4.04
C SER A 107 8.52 -10.93 2.89
N PRO A 108 8.29 -10.50 1.64
CA PRO A 108 8.71 -11.28 0.46
C PRO A 108 10.21 -11.61 0.44
N MET A 109 11.05 -10.84 1.16
CA MET A 109 12.49 -11.07 1.22
C MET A 109 12.87 -12.26 2.11
N ALA A 110 11.96 -12.74 2.97
CA ALA A 110 12.26 -13.84 3.89
C ALA A 110 12.67 -15.13 3.16
N SER A 111 12.07 -15.40 2.00
CA SER A 111 12.34 -16.61 1.22
C SER A 111 13.70 -16.61 0.53
N GLU A 112 14.29 -15.44 0.34
CA GLU A 112 15.54 -15.26 -0.39
C GLU A 112 16.69 -14.82 0.53
N LEU A 113 16.40 -14.64 1.83
CA LEU A 113 17.39 -14.27 2.82
C LEU A 113 18.32 -15.45 3.10
N THR A 114 19.59 -15.28 2.73
CA THR A 114 20.70 -16.14 3.14
C THR A 114 21.71 -15.33 3.95
N GLN A 115 22.63 -16.02 4.61
CA GLN A 115 23.71 -15.37 5.36
C GLN A 115 24.61 -14.51 4.45
N ASP A 116 24.83 -14.94 3.20
CA ASP A 116 25.59 -14.18 2.21
C ASP A 116 24.86 -12.91 1.77
N VAL A 117 23.54 -13.01 1.54
CA VAL A 117 22.70 -11.84 1.24
C VAL A 117 22.74 -10.86 2.42
N PHE A 118 22.62 -11.35 3.66
CA PHE A 118 22.74 -10.51 4.85
C PHE A 118 24.10 -9.83 4.98
N ALA A 119 25.21 -10.53 4.71
CA ALA A 119 26.54 -9.94 4.74
C ALA A 119 26.66 -8.75 3.77
N LYS A 120 26.12 -8.89 2.55
CA LYS A 120 26.04 -7.79 1.57
C LYS A 120 25.16 -6.64 2.06
N LEU A 121 24.05 -6.92 2.76
CA LEU A 121 23.21 -5.88 3.36
C LEU A 121 23.94 -5.11 4.47
N VAL A 122 24.75 -5.78 5.29
CA VAL A 122 25.58 -5.11 6.28
C VAL A 122 26.63 -4.22 5.61
N GLU A 123 27.23 -4.66 4.50
CA GLU A 123 28.18 -3.86 3.74
C GLU A 123 27.52 -2.63 3.10
N ILE A 124 26.35 -2.80 2.49
CA ILE A 124 25.51 -1.71 1.99
C ILE A 124 25.24 -0.70 3.12
N HIS A 125 24.80 -1.17 4.29
CA HIS A 125 24.51 -0.31 5.44
C HIS A 125 25.74 0.50 5.89
N LYS A 126 26.91 -0.13 5.94
CA LYS A 126 28.17 0.54 6.27
C LYS A 126 28.52 1.64 5.26
N LEU A 127 28.36 1.36 3.96
CA LEU A 127 28.60 2.34 2.90
C LEU A 127 27.61 3.52 2.97
N GLU A 128 26.35 3.26 3.33
CA GLU A 128 25.37 4.33 3.50
C GLU A 128 25.66 5.21 4.72
N VAL A 129 26.07 4.60 5.84
CA VAL A 129 26.47 5.33 7.05
C VAL A 129 27.74 6.16 6.80
N SER A 130 28.66 5.69 5.95
CA SER A 130 29.86 6.46 5.57
C SER A 130 29.58 7.53 4.50
N GLY A 131 28.36 7.60 3.95
CA GLY A 131 27.98 8.55 2.90
C GLY A 131 28.33 8.11 1.48
N ASP A 132 28.85 6.90 1.29
CA ASP A 132 29.09 6.30 -0.03
C ASP A 132 27.81 5.67 -0.59
N HIS A 133 26.89 6.54 -1.01
CA HIS A 133 25.64 6.12 -1.62
C HIS A 133 25.84 5.44 -2.99
N ALA A 134 26.95 5.72 -3.68
CA ALA A 134 27.24 5.15 -4.99
C ALA A 134 27.69 3.68 -4.85
N GLY A 135 28.59 3.39 -3.92
CA GLY A 135 29.00 2.03 -3.58
C GLY A 135 27.83 1.20 -3.05
N ALA A 136 27.02 1.76 -2.15
CA ALA A 136 25.80 1.13 -1.67
C ALA A 136 24.80 0.81 -2.80
N ALA A 137 24.64 1.72 -3.77
CA ALA A 137 23.77 1.52 -4.92
C ALA A 137 24.26 0.40 -5.85
N ALA A 138 25.57 0.29 -6.07
CA ALA A 138 26.16 -0.78 -6.88
C ALA A 138 25.87 -2.17 -6.28
N LEU A 139 26.09 -2.33 -4.96
CA LEU A 139 25.81 -3.59 -4.26
C LEU A 139 24.31 -3.93 -4.25
N ARG A 140 23.43 -2.93 -4.07
CA ARG A 140 21.98 -3.16 -4.20
C ARG A 140 21.59 -3.62 -5.60
N LYS A 141 22.20 -3.04 -6.63
CA LYS A 141 21.96 -3.46 -8.01
C LYS A 141 22.39 -4.91 -8.21
N GLU A 142 23.55 -5.30 -7.71
CA GLU A 142 24.03 -6.68 -7.78
C GLU A 142 23.04 -7.66 -7.12
N LEU A 143 22.55 -7.33 -5.92
CA LEU A 143 21.53 -8.13 -5.24
C LEU A 143 20.22 -8.21 -6.02
N THR A 144 19.81 -7.11 -6.64
CA THR A 144 18.59 -7.05 -7.48
C THR A 144 18.75 -7.90 -8.74
N ASP A 145 19.91 -7.84 -9.40
CA ASP A 145 20.22 -8.64 -10.59
C ASP A 145 20.33 -10.14 -10.24
N ALA A 146 20.69 -10.47 -9.00
CA ALA A 146 20.68 -11.83 -8.46
C ALA A 146 19.28 -12.33 -8.02
N GLY A 147 18.23 -11.54 -8.25
CA GLY A 147 16.84 -11.92 -7.96
C GLY A 147 16.31 -11.43 -6.61
N ILE A 148 17.13 -10.75 -5.80
CA ILE A 148 16.68 -10.20 -4.49
C ILE A 148 15.90 -8.90 -4.72
N HIS A 149 14.60 -9.06 -4.98
CA HIS A 149 13.70 -7.93 -5.27
C HIS A 149 13.04 -7.43 -3.98
N GLY A 150 13.39 -6.20 -3.56
CA GLY A 150 12.80 -5.60 -2.34
C GLY A 150 13.73 -4.66 -1.58
N LEU A 151 14.99 -4.57 -1.98
CA LEU A 151 16.04 -3.80 -1.31
C LEU A 151 16.08 -2.33 -1.74
N GLY A 152 14.98 -1.60 -1.53
CA GLY A 152 15.01 -0.15 -1.50
C GLY A 152 15.42 0.58 -2.78
N ILE A 153 15.74 -0.11 -3.89
CA ILE A 153 15.70 0.46 -5.24
C ILE A 153 14.23 0.58 -5.60
N GLY A 154 13.55 1.49 -4.90
CA GLY A 154 12.29 2.01 -5.36
C GLY A 154 12.54 2.48 -6.78
N HIS A 155 11.71 1.99 -7.70
CA HIS A 155 11.44 2.65 -8.95
C HIS A 155 10.97 4.09 -8.66
N MET A 156 11.90 4.99 -8.35
CA MET A 156 11.78 6.43 -8.53
C MET A 156 11.90 6.74 -10.03
N GLY A 157 11.18 5.96 -10.85
CA GLY A 157 11.22 6.02 -12.31
C GLY A 157 9.82 6.02 -12.94
N GLY A 158 8.75 6.22 -12.15
CA GLY A 158 7.40 6.01 -12.69
C GLY A 158 6.24 6.68 -11.95
N ARG A 159 6.47 7.75 -11.21
CA ARG A 159 5.38 8.64 -10.78
C ARG A 159 5.75 10.05 -11.14
N GLY A 160 5.12 10.56 -12.19
CA GLY A 160 5.21 11.95 -12.59
C GLY A 160 4.98 12.83 -11.37
N MET A 161 6.06 13.45 -10.91
CA MET A 161 6.02 14.83 -10.45
C MET A 161 5.54 15.66 -11.65
N MET A 162 4.24 15.62 -11.95
CA MET A 162 3.57 16.71 -12.67
C MET A 162 3.44 17.86 -11.68
N MET A 163 4.58 18.47 -11.35
CA MET A 163 4.67 19.89 -11.04
C MET A 163 4.54 20.61 -12.38
N GLY A 164 3.31 20.67 -12.89
CA GLY A 164 2.96 21.35 -14.13
C GLY A 164 1.52 21.79 -13.99
N GLY A 165 1.34 23.04 -13.56
CA GLY A 165 0.05 23.61 -13.19
C GLY A 165 -1.01 23.42 -14.27
N HIS A 166 -2.18 22.94 -13.85
CA HIS A 166 -3.44 23.09 -14.57
C HIS A 166 -4.54 23.31 -13.53
N GLY A 167 -4.92 24.60 -13.43
CA GLY A 167 -6.19 25.16 -12.98
C GLY A 167 -7.06 24.37 -12.00
N PHE A 168 -6.94 24.70 -10.72
CA PHE A 168 -8.08 24.69 -9.80
C PHE A 168 -8.61 26.13 -9.71
N GLY A 169 -9.86 26.34 -10.12
CA GLY A 169 -10.64 27.55 -9.87
C GLY A 169 -11.14 28.25 -11.13
N PRO A 170 -12.44 28.17 -11.47
CA PRO A 170 -13.11 29.35 -12.00
C PRO A 170 -13.23 30.33 -10.85
N ASP A 171 -12.39 31.36 -10.88
CA ASP A 171 -12.64 32.61 -10.17
C ASP A 171 -13.99 33.14 -10.69
N ASN A 172 -15.02 32.95 -9.89
CA ASN A 172 -16.31 33.56 -10.11
C ASN A 172 -16.23 34.97 -9.54
N ASP A 173 -15.55 35.84 -10.29
CA ASP A 173 -15.57 37.29 -10.10
C ASP A 173 -16.99 37.78 -10.42
N ASN A 174 -17.86 37.74 -9.41
CA ASN A 174 -19.10 38.50 -9.40
C ASN A 174 -19.01 39.59 -8.33
N ASP A 175 -18.08 40.52 -8.56
CA ASP A 175 -18.03 41.82 -7.92
C ASP A 175 -18.37 42.90 -8.96
N GLY A 176 -19.67 43.22 -9.05
CA GLY A 176 -20.19 44.59 -9.21
C GLY A 176 -20.02 45.36 -10.52
N ALA A 177 -21.11 45.47 -11.29
CA ALA A 177 -21.65 46.75 -11.81
C ALA A 177 -23.13 46.57 -12.21
#